data_AF-A0A5J5CCT8-F1
#
_entry.id   AF-A0A5J5CCT8-F1
#
_cell.length_a   1.000
_cell.length_b   1.000
_cell.length_c   1.000
_cell.angle_alpha   90.00
_cell.angle_beta   90.00
_cell.angle_gamma   90.00
#
_symmetry.space_group_name_H-M   'P 1'
#
loop_
_entity.id
_entity.type
_entity.pdbx_description
1 polymer ?
#
loop_
_entity_poly.entity_id
_entity_poly.type
_entity_poly.pdbx_seq_one_letter_code
_entity_poly.pdbx_strand_id
1 'polypeptide(L)'
;MVTGPQSKLTLLTHTKRAPGHKGLDSYHRQEKYFLVRVSVRSTDYDRTLMSAEANLAGLYPPSGQQIFKENLPWQPIPVHTVPQSEERLLSFPLGDCPRYKQLMNETEHTEEFINVTNTYQDIIELVRNKTGLNKTNVESVWSVYDTLFCESRHNMTAPDWVTADVMEKLRVLKDFSFQPPYASCQIFELYRDNGSVSVSMFYRNDSAVEPYPLQLPGCSLDCPLDEFVRITKLSISEDRDKECQVYSKGKDKEVIISLAVSGSLLFILIVVLLGVICLRKEPISRQGYQHVVSQDVLDKS
;
A
#
# COMPACT_ATOMS: atom_id res chain seq x y z
N MET A 1 3.16 -2.32 18.40
CA MET A 1 2.89 -1.41 17.26
C MET A 1 3.49 -2.09 16.04
N VAL A 2 2.67 -2.60 15.12
CA VAL A 2 3.18 -3.18 13.87
C VAL A 2 3.35 -2.04 12.88
N THR A 3 4.58 -1.77 12.44
CA THR A 3 4.79 -0.79 11.38
C THR A 3 4.39 -1.45 10.05
N GLY A 4 3.26 -1.03 9.50
CA GLY A 4 2.78 -1.51 8.19
C GLY A 4 3.66 -1.00 7.03
N PRO A 5 3.36 -1.44 5.79
CA PRO A 5 4.16 -1.15 4.59
C PRO A 5 4.39 0.36 4.35
N GLN A 6 5.44 0.67 3.58
CA GLN A 6 6.17 1.94 3.56
C GLN A 6 5.32 3.19 3.72
N SER A 7 5.49 3.80 4.88
CA SER A 7 5.21 5.19 5.17
C SER A 7 6.15 6.09 4.38
N LYS A 8 5.67 6.68 3.28
CA LYS A 8 6.47 7.59 2.44
C LYS A 8 6.02 9.03 2.61
N LEU A 9 7.02 9.90 2.73
CA LEU A 9 6.88 11.35 2.68
C LEU A 9 7.63 11.84 1.44
N THR A 10 6.96 12.60 0.60
CA THR A 10 7.59 13.28 -0.52
C THR A 10 7.59 14.78 -0.26
N LEU A 11 8.79 15.35 -0.27
CA LEU A 11 9.03 16.78 -0.14
C LEU A 11 9.65 17.27 -1.45
N LEU A 12 8.98 18.21 -2.12
CA LEU A 12 9.52 18.89 -3.28
C LEU A 12 9.91 20.32 -2.89
N THR A 13 11.17 20.66 -3.11
CA THR A 13 11.69 22.02 -2.88
C THR A 13 12.37 22.55 -4.12
N HIS A 14 12.22 23.85 -4.37
CA HIS A 14 12.94 24.56 -5.43
C HIS A 14 14.06 25.39 -4.81
N THR A 15 15.31 24.94 -4.99
CA THR A 15 16.50 25.63 -4.49
C THR A 15 17.46 25.96 -5.65
N LYS A 16 18.19 27.08 -5.54
CA LYS A 16 19.26 27.46 -6.48
C LYS A 16 20.61 27.11 -5.88
N ARG A 17 21.47 26.45 -6.67
CA ARG A 17 22.84 26.09 -6.30
C ARG A 17 23.76 27.31 -6.32
N ALA A 18 24.71 27.40 -5.38
CA ALA A 18 25.79 28.37 -5.47
C ALA A 18 26.79 27.98 -6.59
N PRO A 19 27.35 28.92 -7.36
CA PRO A 19 28.33 28.58 -8.41
C PRO A 19 29.58 27.91 -7.80
N GLY A 20 30.01 26.77 -8.36
CA GLY A 20 31.34 26.19 -8.11
C GLY A 20 31.46 25.05 -7.08
N HIS A 21 30.40 24.65 -6.37
CA HIS A 21 30.46 23.58 -5.36
C HIS A 21 29.60 22.36 -5.75
N LYS A 22 30.12 21.14 -5.61
CA LYS A 22 29.41 19.85 -5.82
C LYS A 22 29.07 19.23 -4.44
N GLY A 23 27.82 18.81 -4.22
CA GLY A 23 27.36 18.18 -2.97
C GLY A 23 26.34 19.00 -2.17
N LEU A 24 25.67 18.38 -1.19
CA LEU A 24 24.61 19.01 -0.37
C LEU A 24 25.06 20.26 0.40
N ASP A 25 26.36 20.36 0.71
CA ASP A 25 26.99 21.52 1.36
C ASP A 25 27.08 22.77 0.47
N SER A 26 26.76 22.65 -0.83
CA SER A 26 26.84 23.73 -1.81
C SER A 26 25.57 24.58 -1.95
N TYR A 27 24.52 24.23 -1.20
CA TYR A 27 23.23 24.89 -1.30
C TYR A 27 23.13 26.08 -0.36
N HIS A 28 22.79 27.25 -0.92
CA HIS A 28 22.26 28.34 -0.12
C HIS A 28 20.87 27.89 0.37
N ARG A 29 20.82 27.30 1.57
CA ARG A 29 19.58 26.88 2.23
C ARG A 29 18.62 28.06 2.22
N GLN A 30 17.45 27.90 1.60
CA GLN A 30 16.42 28.91 1.72
C GLN A 30 15.86 28.81 3.14
N GLU A 31 16.32 29.70 4.04
CA GLU A 31 15.98 29.66 5.47
C GLU A 31 14.49 29.93 5.75
N LYS A 32 13.73 30.40 4.75
CA LYS A 32 12.33 30.78 4.87
C LYS A 32 11.42 29.94 3.97
N TYR A 33 10.28 29.55 4.53
CA TYR A 33 9.23 28.84 3.81
C TYR A 33 8.48 29.78 2.85
N PHE A 34 8.13 29.30 1.66
CA PHE A 34 7.23 29.98 0.74
C PHE A 34 6.31 28.96 0.07
N LEU A 35 4.99 29.16 0.17
CA LEU A 35 3.98 28.23 -0.34
C LEU A 35 4.18 27.86 -1.83
N VAL A 36 4.57 28.81 -2.67
CA VAL A 36 4.77 28.59 -4.11
C VAL A 36 6.04 27.81 -4.46
N ARG A 37 6.90 27.50 -3.48
CA ARG A 37 8.21 26.84 -3.69
C ARG A 37 8.33 25.47 -3.05
N VAL A 38 7.42 25.13 -2.15
CA VAL A 38 7.49 23.93 -1.33
C VAL A 38 6.13 23.24 -1.38
N SER A 39 6.13 21.98 -1.79
CA SER A 39 4.96 21.11 -1.73
C SER A 39 5.31 19.86 -0.93
N VAL A 40 4.42 19.51 -0.01
CA VAL A 40 4.62 18.38 0.90
C VAL A 40 3.44 17.45 0.78
N ARG A 41 3.72 16.17 0.52
CA ARG A 41 2.71 15.12 0.48
C ARG A 41 3.11 13.94 1.35
N SER A 42 2.17 13.48 2.16
CA SER A 42 2.31 12.31 3.03
C SER A 42 1.22 11.28 2.73
N THR A 43 1.43 10.03 3.13
CA THR A 43 0.33 9.07 3.29
C THR A 43 -0.57 9.45 4.46
N ASP A 44 -1.82 8.98 4.43
CA ASP A 44 -2.83 9.17 5.48
C ASP A 44 -2.67 8.19 6.64
N TYR A 45 -1.52 8.29 7.32
CA TYR A 45 -1.22 7.65 8.59
C TYR A 45 -0.66 8.69 9.56
N ASP A 46 -1.06 8.64 10.82
CA ASP A 46 -0.59 9.56 11.87
C ASP A 46 0.94 9.63 11.90
N ARG A 47 1.62 8.47 11.88
CA ARG A 47 3.09 8.40 11.91
C ARG A 47 3.76 9.16 10.76
N THR A 48 3.16 9.23 9.56
CA THR A 48 3.74 9.95 8.42
C THR A 48 3.42 11.43 8.43
N LEU A 49 2.19 11.80 8.81
CA LEU A 49 1.80 13.19 8.94
C LEU A 49 2.63 13.87 10.02
N MET A 50 2.74 13.25 11.20
CA MET A 50 3.56 13.76 12.30
C MET A 50 5.05 13.82 11.95
N SER A 51 5.57 12.84 11.19
CA SER A 51 6.95 12.87 10.71
C SER A 51 7.19 14.03 9.75
N ALA A 52 6.25 14.31 8.84
CA ALA A 52 6.32 15.43 7.92
C ALA A 52 6.32 16.77 8.65
N GLU A 53 5.41 16.95 9.61
CA GLU A 53 5.32 18.17 10.41
C GLU A 53 6.59 18.39 11.24
N ALA A 54 7.12 17.34 11.89
CA ALA A 54 8.37 17.41 12.63
C ALA A 54 9.57 17.74 11.73
N ASN A 55 9.63 17.14 10.54
CA ASN A 55 10.66 17.44 9.54
C ASN A 55 10.61 18.92 9.11
N LEU A 56 9.41 19.43 8.80
CA LEU A 56 9.19 20.81 8.37
C LEU A 56 9.50 21.83 9.47
N ALA A 57 9.22 21.49 10.74
CA ALA A 57 9.56 22.33 11.88
C ALA A 57 11.09 22.53 12.00
N GLY A 58 11.88 21.49 11.71
CA GLY A 58 13.34 21.60 11.66
C GLY A 58 13.87 22.26 10.38
N LEU A 59 13.20 22.04 9.25
CA LEU A 59 13.63 22.54 7.94
C LEU A 59 13.36 24.04 7.77
N TYR A 60 12.24 24.54 8.30
CA TYR A 60 11.78 25.92 8.14
C TYR A 60 11.40 26.59 9.47
N PRO A 61 12.37 26.82 10.38
CA PRO A 61 12.12 27.62 11.57
C PRO A 61 11.66 29.04 11.16
N PRO A 62 10.63 29.62 11.81
CA PRO A 62 10.13 30.94 11.44
C PRO A 62 11.17 32.02 11.72
N SER A 63 11.31 32.98 10.79
CA SER A 63 12.21 34.12 10.95
C SER A 63 11.60 35.41 10.42
N GLY A 64 11.92 36.54 11.07
CA GLY A 64 11.35 37.86 10.76
C GLY A 64 9.82 37.84 10.79
N GLN A 65 9.18 38.24 9.68
CA GLN A 65 7.72 38.34 9.57
C GLN A 65 6.97 37.00 9.66
N GLN A 66 7.65 35.85 9.57
CA GLN A 66 7.03 34.53 9.71
C GLN A 66 6.85 34.10 11.17
N ILE A 67 7.43 34.85 12.12
CA ILE A 67 7.23 34.61 13.55
C ILE A 67 5.86 35.14 13.93
N PHE A 68 4.88 34.24 14.02
CA PHE A 68 3.53 34.62 14.48
C PHE A 68 3.43 34.62 16.03
N LYS A 69 4.36 33.96 16.72
CA LYS A 69 4.43 33.88 18.20
C LYS A 69 5.87 33.76 18.66
N GLU A 70 6.35 34.73 19.45
CA GLU A 70 7.77 34.85 19.84
C GLU A 70 8.31 33.63 20.61
N ASN A 71 7.53 33.10 21.56
CA ASN A 71 7.94 31.96 22.39
C ASN A 71 7.61 30.59 21.77
N LEU A 72 7.38 30.53 20.46
CA LEU A 72 7.08 29.30 19.74
C LEU A 72 7.80 29.32 18.38
N PRO A 73 9.03 28.78 18.29
CA PRO A 73 9.83 28.77 17.07
C PRO A 73 9.33 27.70 16.08
N TRP A 74 8.05 27.77 15.74
CA TRP A 74 7.33 26.89 14.84
C TRP A 74 6.36 27.73 13.99
N GLN A 75 6.09 27.29 12.78
CA GLN A 75 5.06 27.87 11.91
C GLN A 75 4.26 26.75 11.23
N PRO A 76 2.96 26.96 10.98
CA PRO A 76 2.16 25.99 10.26
C PRO A 76 2.62 25.91 8.79
N ILE A 77 2.93 24.70 8.34
CA ILE A 77 3.23 24.40 6.93
C ILE A 77 2.30 23.28 6.49
N PRO A 78 1.54 23.44 5.39
CA PRO A 78 0.58 22.44 4.94
C PRO A 78 1.26 21.13 4.53
N VAL A 79 0.74 20.02 5.05
CA VAL A 79 1.06 18.65 4.60
C VAL A 79 -0.19 18.10 3.90
N HIS A 80 -0.08 17.83 2.61
CA HIS A 80 -1.19 17.30 1.83
C HIS A 80 -1.26 15.77 1.93
N THR A 81 -2.47 15.23 1.95
CA THR A 81 -2.72 13.79 1.96
C THR A 81 -4.00 13.48 1.17
N VAL A 82 -4.21 12.20 0.86
CA VAL A 82 -5.45 11.67 0.29
C VAL A 82 -5.90 10.47 1.14
N PRO A 83 -7.21 10.19 1.24
CA PRO A 83 -7.69 9.02 1.97
C PRO A 83 -7.00 7.72 1.50
N GLN A 84 -6.78 6.77 2.40
CA GLN A 84 -6.08 5.52 2.08
C GLN A 84 -6.68 4.75 0.88
N SER A 85 -8.00 4.80 0.70
CA SER A 85 -8.69 4.17 -0.45
C SER A 85 -8.40 4.83 -1.80
N GLU A 86 -7.89 6.05 -1.81
CA GLU A 86 -7.56 6.84 -3.00
C GLU A 86 -6.05 6.99 -3.20
N GLU A 87 -5.23 6.46 -2.28
CA GLU A 87 -3.78 6.54 -2.33
C GLU A 87 -3.23 5.68 -3.48
N ARG A 88 -2.58 6.34 -4.45
CA ARG A 88 -2.05 5.73 -5.69
C ARG A 88 -0.59 6.06 -5.96
N LEU A 89 0.09 6.79 -5.08
CA LEU A 89 1.44 7.30 -5.29
C LEU A 89 2.44 6.90 -4.20
N LEU A 90 2.08 6.97 -2.92
CA LEU A 90 3.04 6.90 -1.82
C LEU A 90 2.98 5.59 -1.03
N SER A 91 1.81 4.95 -0.96
CA SER A 91 1.65 3.67 -0.24
C SER A 91 2.00 2.50 -1.15
N PHE A 92 2.98 1.67 -0.76
CA PHE A 92 3.35 0.48 -1.54
C PHE A 92 3.52 -0.75 -0.63
N PRO A 93 3.05 -1.94 -1.05
CA PRO A 93 2.40 -2.20 -2.35
C PRO A 93 0.98 -1.60 -2.41
N LEU A 94 0.61 -1.06 -3.58
CA LEU A 94 -0.72 -0.51 -3.77
C LEU A 94 -1.76 -1.64 -3.78
N GLY A 95 -2.85 -1.45 -3.03
CA GLY A 95 -3.97 -2.38 -3.00
C GLY A 95 -4.65 -2.58 -4.36
N ASP A 96 -5.44 -3.65 -4.48
CA ASP A 96 -6.30 -3.93 -5.64
C ASP A 96 -5.57 -4.10 -7.00
N CYS A 97 -4.46 -4.84 -7.00
CA CYS A 97 -3.75 -5.22 -8.23
C CYS A 97 -3.63 -6.75 -8.36
N PRO A 98 -4.55 -7.43 -9.07
CA PRO A 98 -4.48 -8.87 -9.32
C PRO A 98 -3.14 -9.32 -9.95
N ARG A 99 -2.64 -8.57 -10.94
CA ARG A 99 -1.36 -8.89 -11.59
C ARG A 99 -0.18 -8.87 -10.61
N TYR A 100 -0.16 -7.93 -9.66
CA TYR A 100 0.89 -7.91 -8.62
C TYR A 100 0.88 -9.20 -7.79
N LYS A 101 -0.30 -9.68 -7.38
CA LYS A 101 -0.42 -10.95 -6.64
C LYS A 101 0.10 -12.14 -7.45
N GLN A 102 -0.17 -12.14 -8.76
CA GLN A 102 0.36 -13.17 -9.65
C GLN A 102 1.90 -13.10 -9.74
N LEU A 103 2.47 -11.90 -9.90
CA LEU A 103 3.92 -11.70 -9.95
C LEU A 103 4.61 -12.08 -8.64
N MET A 104 4.01 -11.77 -7.50
CA MET A 104 4.52 -12.24 -6.20
C MET A 104 4.49 -13.76 -6.11
N ASN A 105 3.40 -14.40 -6.53
CA ASN A 105 3.33 -15.85 -6.57
C ASN A 105 4.38 -16.45 -7.53
N GLU A 106 4.58 -15.88 -8.72
CA GLU A 106 5.65 -16.29 -9.65
C GLU A 106 7.04 -16.13 -8.99
N THR A 107 7.26 -15.04 -8.24
CA THR A 107 8.51 -14.77 -7.51
C THR A 107 8.76 -15.79 -6.40
N GLU A 108 7.73 -16.18 -5.64
CA GLU A 108 7.83 -17.19 -4.58
C GLU A 108 8.25 -18.57 -5.11
N HIS A 109 8.05 -18.84 -6.40
CA HIS A 109 8.45 -20.08 -7.06
C HIS A 109 9.82 -20.01 -7.75
N THR A 110 10.53 -18.89 -7.64
CA THR A 110 11.91 -18.78 -8.15
C THR A 110 12.89 -19.54 -7.27
N GLU A 111 14.00 -19.99 -7.86
CA GLU A 111 15.06 -20.70 -7.14
C GLU A 111 15.63 -19.86 -5.99
N GLU A 112 15.80 -18.55 -6.19
CA GLU A 112 16.29 -17.62 -5.17
C GLU A 112 15.37 -17.61 -3.94
N PHE A 113 14.06 -17.47 -4.16
CA PHE A 113 13.08 -17.42 -3.06
C PHE A 113 12.96 -18.78 -2.35
N ILE A 114 12.95 -19.88 -3.11
CA ILE A 114 12.92 -21.25 -2.58
C ILE A 114 14.17 -21.52 -1.74
N ASN A 115 15.35 -21.10 -2.20
CA ASN A 115 16.61 -21.28 -1.48
C ASN A 115 16.61 -20.55 -0.14
N VAL A 116 16.13 -19.29 -0.10
CA VAL A 116 15.98 -18.55 1.17
C VAL A 116 14.97 -19.24 2.09
N THR A 117 13.84 -19.68 1.53
CA THR A 117 12.80 -20.39 2.29
C THR A 117 13.35 -21.66 2.94
N ASN A 118 14.10 -22.47 2.19
CA ASN A 118 14.71 -23.71 2.69
C ASN A 118 15.82 -23.42 3.72
N THR A 119 16.63 -22.39 3.48
CA THR A 119 17.76 -22.02 4.36
C THR A 119 17.30 -21.61 5.76
N TYR A 120 16.15 -20.92 5.85
CA TYR A 120 15.62 -20.38 7.11
C TYR A 120 14.32 -21.05 7.56
N GLN A 121 14.03 -22.25 7.05
CA GLN A 121 12.80 -22.96 7.35
C GLN A 121 12.64 -23.21 8.86
N ASP A 122 13.74 -23.52 9.55
CA ASP A 122 13.79 -23.73 11.00
C ASP A 122 13.32 -22.49 11.79
N ILE A 123 13.78 -21.30 11.38
CA ILE A 123 13.37 -20.03 12.00
C ILE A 123 11.92 -19.71 11.70
N ILE A 124 11.48 -19.91 10.46
CA ILE A 124 10.08 -19.68 10.07
C ILE A 124 9.15 -20.59 10.87
N GLU A 125 9.51 -21.86 11.08
CA GLU A 125 8.78 -22.81 11.90
C GLU A 125 8.81 -22.46 13.39
N LEU A 126 9.97 -22.06 13.93
CA LEU A 126 10.11 -21.59 15.30
C LEU A 126 9.16 -20.41 15.56
N VAL A 127 9.19 -19.40 14.68
CA VAL A 127 8.32 -18.22 14.78
C VAL A 127 6.85 -18.63 14.73
N ARG A 128 6.46 -19.48 13.77
CA ARG A 128 5.09 -19.98 13.66
C ARG A 128 4.62 -20.64 14.96
N ASN A 129 5.45 -21.50 15.54
CA ASN A 129 5.13 -22.24 16.75
C ASN A 129 5.09 -21.35 18.01
N LYS A 130 5.97 -20.35 18.10
CA LYS A 130 6.07 -19.46 19.27
C LYS A 130 5.03 -18.33 19.25
N THR A 131 4.61 -17.89 18.07
CA THR A 131 3.67 -16.76 17.91
C THR A 131 2.22 -17.19 17.68
N GLY A 132 2.00 -18.42 17.18
CA GLY A 132 0.66 -18.89 16.80
C GLY A 132 0.12 -18.26 15.50
N LEU A 133 0.98 -17.61 14.69
CA LEU A 133 0.58 -17.01 13.42
C LEU A 133 0.26 -18.06 12.36
N ASN A 134 -0.97 -18.05 11.85
CA ASN A 134 -1.46 -19.04 10.88
C ASN A 134 -0.73 -19.02 9.52
N LYS A 135 -0.17 -17.88 9.10
CA LYS A 135 0.54 -17.71 7.83
C LYS A 135 1.90 -17.07 8.05
N THR A 136 2.91 -17.92 8.29
CA THR A 136 4.30 -17.49 8.46
C THR A 136 5.12 -18.03 7.28
N ASN A 137 5.68 -17.13 6.47
CA ASN A 137 6.60 -17.42 5.37
C ASN A 137 7.65 -16.30 5.29
N VAL A 138 8.54 -16.36 4.28
CA VAL A 138 9.58 -15.34 4.07
C VAL A 138 8.99 -13.93 3.91
N GLU A 139 7.82 -13.79 3.28
CA GLU A 139 7.16 -12.50 3.05
C GLU A 139 6.47 -11.95 4.30
N SER A 140 6.03 -12.78 5.24
CA SER A 140 5.25 -12.30 6.40
C SER A 140 6.04 -12.24 7.71
N VAL A 141 7.17 -12.95 7.79
CA VAL A 141 7.99 -13.07 9.01
C VAL A 141 8.62 -11.75 9.46
N TRP A 142 8.81 -10.78 8.55
CA TRP A 142 9.36 -9.46 8.90
C TRP A 142 8.52 -8.73 9.95
N SER A 143 7.21 -9.00 10.03
CA SER A 143 6.32 -8.37 11.02
C SER A 143 6.68 -8.73 12.46
N VAL A 144 7.22 -9.93 12.67
CA VAL A 144 7.71 -10.39 13.97
C VAL A 144 9.03 -9.71 14.31
N TYR A 145 9.94 -9.62 13.34
CA TYR A 145 11.17 -8.84 13.51
C TYR A 145 10.88 -7.38 13.86
N ASP A 146 9.97 -6.73 13.12
CA ASP A 146 9.60 -5.32 13.35
C ASP A 146 9.07 -5.11 14.77
N THR A 147 8.19 -6.00 15.22
CA THR A 147 7.62 -5.95 16.58
C THR A 147 8.73 -6.06 17.63
N LEU A 148 9.56 -7.10 17.54
CA LEU A 148 10.65 -7.35 18.50
C LEU A 148 11.71 -6.24 18.46
N PHE A 149 12.01 -5.71 17.28
CA PHE A 149 12.92 -4.59 17.11
C PHE A 149 12.36 -3.34 17.79
N CYS A 150 11.10 -2.99 17.55
CA CYS A 150 10.45 -1.85 18.21
C CYS A 150 10.45 -2.01 19.74
N GLU A 151 10.07 -3.19 20.24
CA GLU A 151 10.07 -3.50 21.67
C GLU A 151 11.48 -3.35 22.28
N SER A 152 12.51 -3.88 21.62
CA SER A 152 13.89 -3.74 22.07
C SER A 152 14.36 -2.28 22.13
N ARG A 153 13.95 -1.44 21.18
CA ARG A 153 14.26 0.01 21.18
C ARG A 153 13.60 0.77 22.31
N HIS A 154 12.54 0.21 22.91
CA HIS A 154 11.83 0.77 24.05
C HIS A 154 12.15 0.04 25.36
N ASN A 155 13.27 -0.71 25.39
CA ASN A 155 13.75 -1.45 26.56
C ASN A 155 12.71 -2.43 27.14
N MET A 156 11.86 -3.00 26.28
CA MET A 156 10.91 -4.03 26.68
C MET A 156 11.63 -5.39 26.77
N THR A 157 11.17 -6.23 27.69
CA THR A 157 11.72 -7.58 27.87
C THR A 157 11.30 -8.48 26.71
N ALA A 158 12.27 -9.01 25.98
CA ALA A 158 12.01 -9.97 24.92
C ALA A 158 11.59 -11.34 25.50
N PRO A 159 10.76 -12.12 24.79
CA PRO A 159 10.46 -13.50 25.17
C PRO A 159 11.73 -14.38 25.19
N ASP A 160 11.77 -15.40 26.05
CA ASP A 160 12.95 -16.25 26.28
C ASP A 160 13.54 -16.92 25.01
N TRP A 161 12.71 -17.15 23.99
CA TRP A 161 13.14 -17.77 22.73
C TRP A 161 13.83 -16.79 21.77
N VAL A 162 13.75 -15.48 22.04
CA VAL A 162 14.32 -14.42 21.20
C VAL A 162 15.76 -14.18 21.64
N THR A 163 16.68 -14.96 21.08
CA THR A 163 18.12 -14.79 21.27
C THR A 163 18.70 -13.82 20.24
N ALA A 164 19.95 -13.41 20.43
CA ALA A 164 20.67 -12.59 19.45
C ALA A 164 20.77 -13.27 18.07
N ASP A 165 20.95 -14.60 18.04
CA ASP A 165 20.97 -15.39 16.80
C ASP A 165 19.60 -15.38 16.09
N VAL A 166 18.52 -15.55 16.86
CA VAL A 166 17.15 -15.48 16.32
C VAL A 166 16.87 -14.09 15.76
N MET A 167 17.22 -13.03 16.49
CA MET A 167 17.04 -11.65 16.02
C MET A 167 17.84 -11.37 14.74
N GLU A 168 19.05 -11.89 14.62
CA GLU A 168 19.87 -11.71 13.42
C GLU A 168 19.29 -12.45 12.21
N LYS A 169 18.86 -13.70 12.37
CA LYS A 169 18.21 -14.45 11.28
C LYS A 169 16.89 -13.81 10.85
N LEU A 170 16.11 -13.31 11.81
CA LEU A 170 14.91 -12.53 11.55
C LEU A 170 15.21 -11.22 10.81
N ARG A 171 16.32 -10.55 11.13
CA ARG A 171 16.79 -9.36 10.42
C ARG A 171 17.11 -9.70 8.96
N VAL A 172 17.83 -10.80 8.71
CA VAL A 172 18.16 -11.25 7.35
C VAL A 172 16.90 -11.53 6.54
N LEU A 173 15.92 -12.24 7.10
CA LEU A 173 14.64 -12.49 6.44
C LEU A 173 13.85 -11.20 6.16
N LYS A 174 13.85 -10.27 7.13
CA LYS A 174 13.27 -8.95 6.95
C LYS A 174 13.98 -8.19 5.83
N ASP A 175 15.31 -8.19 5.78
CA ASP A 175 16.09 -7.43 4.81
C ASP A 175 15.98 -8.00 3.39
N PHE A 176 15.78 -9.32 3.26
CA PHE A 176 15.43 -9.96 1.99
C PHE A 176 14.09 -9.46 1.44
N SER A 177 13.14 -9.14 2.32
CA SER A 177 11.82 -8.62 1.93
C SER A 177 11.77 -7.08 1.85
N PHE A 178 12.52 -6.38 2.70
CA PHE A 178 12.35 -4.96 2.97
C PHE A 178 13.56 -4.30 3.64
N GLN A 179 14.07 -3.18 3.11
CA GLN A 179 15.38 -2.64 3.52
C GLN A 179 15.45 -1.23 4.15
N PRO A 180 14.51 -0.28 3.98
CA PRO A 180 14.74 1.09 4.50
C PRO A 180 14.68 1.23 6.03
N PRO A 181 15.67 1.87 6.69
CA PRO A 181 15.59 2.23 8.11
C PRO A 181 14.74 3.49 8.33
N TYR A 182 14.39 3.75 9.60
CA TYR A 182 13.64 4.95 9.99
C TYR A 182 14.35 6.24 9.58
N ALA A 183 13.57 7.22 9.15
CA ALA A 183 14.03 8.52 8.66
C ALA A 183 15.04 8.46 7.48
N SER A 184 15.14 7.32 6.80
CA SER A 184 15.88 7.26 5.55
C SER A 184 15.19 8.10 4.46
N CYS A 185 15.98 8.68 3.56
CA CYS A 185 15.52 9.64 2.58
C CYS A 185 16.15 9.36 1.22
N GLN A 186 15.31 9.13 0.22
CA GLN A 186 15.70 9.13 -1.18
C GLN A 186 15.58 10.56 -1.71
N ILE A 187 16.66 11.09 -2.24
CA ILE A 187 16.79 12.46 -2.71
C ILE A 187 17.01 12.44 -4.22
N PHE A 188 16.33 13.33 -4.92
CA PHE A 188 16.53 13.61 -6.34
C PHE A 188 16.76 15.11 -6.50
N GLU A 189 17.85 15.48 -7.16
CA GLU A 189 18.21 16.87 -7.41
C GLU A 189 18.25 17.12 -8.91
N LEU A 190 17.50 18.13 -9.36
CA LEU A 190 17.48 18.56 -10.75
C LEU A 190 18.42 19.76 -10.92
N TYR A 191 19.44 19.60 -11.73
CA TYR A 191 20.44 20.63 -12.01
C TYR A 191 20.22 21.23 -13.39
N ARG A 192 20.54 22.53 -13.50
CA ARG A 192 20.61 23.24 -14.78
C ARG A 192 21.94 23.97 -14.87
N ASP A 193 22.74 23.63 -15.87
CA ASP A 193 24.02 24.27 -16.14
C ASP A 193 24.15 24.60 -17.64
N ASN A 194 24.41 25.87 -17.97
CA ASN A 194 24.56 26.36 -19.35
C ASN A 194 23.49 25.86 -20.34
N GLY A 195 22.25 25.69 -19.88
CA GLY A 195 21.12 25.19 -20.67
C GLY A 195 20.93 23.66 -20.63
N SER A 196 21.96 22.89 -20.26
CA SER A 196 21.84 21.46 -19.99
C SER A 196 21.12 21.19 -18.67
N VAL A 197 20.37 20.09 -18.59
CA VAL A 197 19.61 19.69 -17.41
C VAL A 197 19.95 18.24 -17.05
N SER A 198 20.27 17.99 -15.78
CA SER A 198 20.61 16.67 -15.28
C SER A 198 19.94 16.36 -13.94
N VAL A 199 19.85 15.08 -13.60
CA VAL A 199 19.30 14.55 -12.36
C VAL A 199 20.40 13.80 -11.63
N SER A 200 20.63 14.16 -10.36
CA SER A 200 21.50 13.39 -9.46
C SER A 200 20.64 12.80 -8.34
N MET A 201 20.99 11.58 -7.90
CA MET A 201 20.23 10.85 -6.90
C MET A 201 21.10 10.56 -5.69
N PHE A 202 20.50 10.61 -4.49
CA PHE A 202 21.20 10.29 -3.25
C PHE A 202 20.29 9.49 -2.33
N TYR A 203 20.87 8.63 -1.50
CA TYR A 203 20.15 7.94 -0.45
C TYR A 203 20.81 8.18 0.90
N ARG A 204 20.05 8.73 1.84
CA ARG A 204 20.48 8.93 3.22
C ARG A 204 19.80 7.90 4.10
N ASN A 205 20.55 6.94 4.62
CA ASN A 205 20.05 5.91 5.54
C ASN A 205 20.81 5.88 6.88
N ASP A 206 21.78 6.77 7.05
CA ASP A 206 22.58 6.93 8.26
C ASP A 206 22.69 8.43 8.55
N SER A 207 22.51 8.80 9.82
CA SER A 207 22.58 10.20 10.25
C SER A 207 24.01 10.68 10.49
N ALA A 208 24.97 9.76 10.66
CA ALA A 208 26.37 10.05 10.97
C ALA A 208 27.23 10.31 9.72
N VAL A 209 26.71 10.02 8.52
CA VAL A 209 27.44 10.18 7.26
C VAL A 209 26.65 11.00 6.25
N GLU A 210 27.36 11.52 5.25
CA GLU A 210 26.76 12.19 4.10
C GLU A 210 25.90 11.23 3.25
N PRO A 211 24.86 11.72 2.56
CA PRO A 211 24.04 10.89 1.70
C PRO A 211 24.84 10.21 0.59
N TYR A 212 24.58 8.92 0.39
CA TYR A 212 25.27 8.10 -0.59
C TYR A 212 24.81 8.49 -2.00
N PRO A 213 25.73 8.82 -2.94
CA PRO A 213 25.35 9.06 -4.32
C PRO A 213 24.87 7.76 -4.98
N LEU A 214 23.77 7.85 -5.73
CA LEU A 214 23.18 6.74 -6.46
C LEU A 214 23.28 6.96 -7.95
N GLN A 215 23.68 5.91 -8.66
CA GLN A 215 23.78 5.90 -10.11
C GLN A 215 22.65 5.06 -10.70
N LEU A 216 21.93 5.63 -11.67
CA LEU A 216 20.96 4.87 -12.44
C LEU A 216 21.72 3.91 -13.37
N PRO A 217 21.41 2.59 -13.41
CA PRO A 217 22.12 1.67 -14.28
C PRO A 217 22.10 2.12 -15.74
N GLY A 218 23.28 2.24 -16.34
CA GLY A 218 23.43 2.72 -17.71
C GLY A 218 23.41 4.25 -17.89
N CYS A 219 23.41 5.04 -16.81
CA CYS A 219 23.56 6.49 -16.86
C CYS A 219 24.77 6.97 -16.05
N SER A 220 25.16 8.25 -16.18
CA SER A 220 26.15 8.88 -15.31
C SER A 220 25.57 9.29 -13.94
N LEU A 221 26.42 9.68 -12.99
CA LEU A 221 25.97 10.20 -11.68
C LEU A 221 25.15 11.49 -11.80
N ASP A 222 25.54 12.37 -12.73
CA ASP A 222 24.79 13.56 -13.12
C ASP A 222 23.99 13.24 -14.39
N CYS A 223 22.98 12.38 -14.26
CA CYS A 223 22.28 11.76 -15.38
C CYS A 223 21.54 12.82 -16.23
N PRO A 224 21.82 12.97 -17.54
CA PRO A 224 21.07 13.89 -18.40
C PRO A 224 19.55 13.63 -18.30
N LEU A 225 18.75 14.69 -18.20
CA LEU A 225 17.31 14.55 -17.92
C LEU A 225 16.57 13.70 -18.97
N ASP A 226 16.93 13.85 -20.24
CA ASP A 226 16.36 13.07 -21.34
C ASP A 226 16.69 11.58 -21.23
N GLU A 227 17.92 11.26 -20.84
CA GLU A 227 18.34 9.88 -20.58
C GLU A 227 17.68 9.30 -19.33
N PHE A 228 17.60 10.08 -18.25
CA PHE A 228 16.89 9.70 -17.02
C PHE A 228 15.44 9.31 -17.35
N VAL A 229 14.71 10.20 -18.04
CA VAL A 229 13.31 9.96 -18.44
C VAL A 229 13.21 8.71 -19.32
N ARG A 230 14.11 8.55 -20.30
CA ARG A 230 14.13 7.38 -21.19
C ARG A 230 14.31 6.07 -20.42
N ILE A 231 15.25 6.02 -19.48
CA ILE A 231 15.55 4.82 -18.69
C ILE A 231 14.40 4.51 -17.74
N THR A 232 13.90 5.52 -17.00
CA THR A 232 12.83 5.30 -16.01
C THR A 232 11.48 4.99 -16.65
N LYS A 233 11.26 5.37 -17.92
CA LYS A 233 10.01 5.11 -18.65
C LYS A 233 9.61 3.64 -18.63
N LEU A 234 10.58 2.71 -18.65
CA LEU A 234 10.33 1.26 -18.61
C LEU A 234 9.71 0.78 -17.30
N SER A 235 9.80 1.57 -16.24
CA SER A 235 9.30 1.24 -14.89
C SER A 235 8.09 2.09 -14.49
N ILE A 236 7.61 2.97 -15.38
CA ILE A 236 6.44 3.82 -15.14
C ILE A 236 5.26 3.24 -15.91
N SER A 237 4.22 2.84 -15.18
CA SER A 237 2.97 2.38 -15.77
C SER A 237 2.24 3.53 -16.47
N GLU A 238 1.79 3.30 -17.70
CA GLU A 238 0.95 4.27 -18.45
C GLU A 238 -0.51 4.16 -18.02
N ASP A 239 -0.98 2.94 -17.77
CA ASP A 239 -2.34 2.65 -17.30
C ASP A 239 -2.28 1.51 -16.27
N ARG A 240 -2.23 1.92 -14.99
CA ARG A 240 -2.11 0.98 -13.87
C ARG A 240 -3.28 0.01 -13.81
N ASP A 241 -4.52 0.46 -14.07
CA ASP A 241 -5.70 -0.39 -13.90
C ASP A 241 -5.71 -1.48 -14.98
N LYS A 242 -5.29 -1.14 -16.20
CA LYS A 242 -5.10 -2.10 -17.29
C LYS A 242 -3.95 -3.07 -17.01
N GLU A 243 -2.78 -2.58 -16.58
CA GLU A 243 -1.62 -3.43 -16.26
C GLU A 243 -1.89 -4.35 -15.06
N CYS A 244 -2.65 -3.87 -14.08
CA CYS A 244 -3.11 -4.66 -12.94
C CYS A 244 -4.16 -5.70 -13.31
N GLN A 245 -4.70 -5.67 -14.53
CA GLN A 245 -5.79 -6.53 -14.99
C GLN A 245 -7.03 -6.40 -14.08
N VAL A 246 -7.32 -5.18 -13.63
CA VAL A 246 -8.53 -4.90 -12.84
C VAL A 246 -9.73 -5.03 -13.77
N TYR A 247 -10.54 -6.07 -13.57
CA TYR A 247 -11.78 -6.22 -14.32
C TYR A 247 -12.71 -5.03 -14.03
N SER A 248 -13.23 -4.39 -15.07
CA SER A 248 -14.19 -3.30 -14.93
C SER A 248 -15.45 -3.81 -14.24
N LYS A 249 -15.65 -3.37 -12.99
CA LYS A 249 -16.87 -3.55 -12.19
C LYS A 249 -18.15 -3.05 -12.91
N GLY A 250 -18.00 -2.29 -14.00
CA GLY A 250 -19.09 -1.83 -14.86
C GLY A 250 -19.74 -2.95 -15.68
N LYS A 251 -18.96 -3.91 -16.20
CA LYS A 251 -19.51 -5.04 -16.98
C LYS A 251 -20.41 -5.93 -16.13
N ASP A 252 -20.06 -6.16 -14.87
CA ASP A 252 -20.87 -7.00 -13.98
C ASP A 252 -22.22 -6.34 -13.65
N LYS A 253 -22.25 -5.01 -13.47
CA LYS A 253 -23.51 -4.29 -13.22
C LYS A 253 -24.45 -4.38 -14.43
N GLU A 254 -23.94 -4.19 -15.64
CA GLU A 254 -24.74 -4.29 -16.87
C GLU A 254 -25.25 -5.72 -17.09
N VAL A 255 -24.42 -6.74 -16.86
CA VAL A 255 -24.81 -8.15 -16.96
C VAL A 255 -25.86 -8.51 -15.90
N ILE A 256 -25.69 -8.07 -14.64
CA ILE A 256 -26.65 -8.31 -13.56
C ILE A 256 -27.99 -7.64 -13.86
N ILE A 257 -27.99 -6.38 -14.31
CA ILE A 257 -29.21 -5.67 -14.71
C ILE A 257 -29.89 -6.40 -15.86
N SER A 258 -29.13 -6.80 -16.89
CA SER A 258 -29.66 -7.55 -18.04
C SER A 258 -30.31 -8.88 -17.63
N LEU A 259 -29.65 -9.65 -16.77
CA LEU A 259 -30.18 -10.92 -16.26
C LEU A 259 -31.46 -10.70 -15.44
N ALA A 260 -31.48 -9.70 -14.54
CA ALA A 260 -32.64 -9.39 -13.72
C ALA A 260 -33.86 -8.96 -14.55
N VAL A 261 -33.66 -8.14 -15.59
CA VAL A 261 -34.72 -7.71 -16.51
C VAL A 261 -35.26 -8.91 -17.30
N SER A 262 -34.37 -9.74 -17.85
CA SER A 262 -34.78 -10.94 -18.61
C SER A 262 -35.55 -11.96 -17.75
N GLY A 263 -35.10 -12.20 -16.51
CA GLY A 263 -35.77 -13.10 -15.58
C GLY A 263 -37.15 -12.61 -15.16
N SER A 264 -37.28 -11.29 -14.92
CA SER A 264 -38.56 -10.67 -14.58
C SER A 264 -39.57 -10.77 -15.72
N LEU A 265 -39.14 -10.50 -16.96
CA LEU A 265 -40.00 -10.63 -18.14
C LEU A 265 -40.47 -12.07 -18.36
N LEU A 266 -39.57 -13.05 -18.20
CA LEU A 266 -39.91 -14.46 -18.31
C LEU A 266 -40.93 -14.90 -17.25
N PHE A 267 -40.73 -14.45 -15.99
CA PHE A 267 -41.65 -14.75 -14.90
C PHE A 267 -43.04 -14.19 -15.16
N ILE A 268 -43.14 -12.94 -15.62
CA ILE A 268 -44.43 -12.32 -15.98
C ILE A 268 -45.10 -13.10 -17.11
N LEU A 269 -44.35 -13.52 -18.13
CA LEU A 269 -44.86 -14.35 -19.23
C LEU A 269 -45.44 -15.68 -18.73
N ILE A 270 -44.73 -16.37 -17.81
CA ILE A 270 -45.21 -17.61 -17.22
C ILE A 270 -46.49 -17.38 -16.42
N VAL A 271 -46.56 -16.33 -15.61
CA VAL A 271 -47.76 -16.00 -14.82
C VAL A 271 -48.94 -15.69 -15.73
N VAL A 272 -48.74 -14.95 -16.82
CA VAL A 272 -49.78 -14.67 -17.82
C VAL A 272 -50.23 -15.96 -18.50
N LEU A 273 -49.31 -16.82 -18.93
CA LEU A 273 -49.65 -18.10 -19.55
C LEU A 273 -50.43 -19.01 -18.61
N LEU A 274 -49.99 -19.14 -17.35
CA LEU A 274 -50.71 -19.89 -16.32
C LEU A 274 -52.08 -19.29 -16.04
N GLY A 275 -52.18 -17.96 -15.97
CA GLY A 275 -53.46 -17.25 -15.83
C GLY A 275 -54.41 -17.55 -16.98
N VAL A 276 -53.92 -17.51 -18.23
CA VAL A 276 -54.73 -17.86 -19.42
C VAL A 276 -55.14 -19.33 -19.40
N ILE A 277 -54.26 -20.25 -18.99
CA ILE A 277 -54.59 -21.68 -18.84
C ILE A 277 -55.66 -21.88 -17.77
N CYS A 278 -55.55 -21.20 -16.63
CA CYS A 278 -56.54 -21.24 -15.56
C CYS A 278 -57.90 -20.66 -16.00
N LEU A 279 -57.91 -19.57 -16.77
CA LEU A 279 -59.13 -18.95 -17.29
C LEU A 279 -59.80 -19.75 -18.41
N ARG A 280 -59.02 -20.51 -19.19
CA ARG A 280 -59.54 -21.40 -20.25
C ARG A 280 -60.00 -22.76 -19.74
N LYS A 281 -59.68 -23.11 -18.49
CA LYS A 281 -60.13 -24.36 -17.87
C LYS A 281 -61.56 -24.17 -17.37
N GLU A 282 -62.54 -24.49 -18.21
CA GLU A 282 -63.94 -24.56 -17.75
C GLU A 282 -64.10 -25.55 -16.59
N PRO A 283 -64.98 -25.27 -15.60
CA PRO A 283 -65.15 -26.12 -14.43
C PRO A 283 -65.77 -27.45 -14.84
N ILE A 284 -64.99 -28.53 -14.72
CA ILE A 284 -65.53 -29.90 -14.78
C ILE A 284 -66.54 -30.05 -13.63
N SER A 285 -67.77 -30.36 -14.04
CA SER A 285 -69.00 -30.45 -13.26
C SER A 285 -68.87 -31.24 -11.94
N ARG A 286 -69.57 -30.74 -10.91
CA ARG A 286 -69.79 -31.35 -9.59
C ARG A 286 -70.58 -32.65 -9.71
N GLN A 287 -70.08 -33.75 -9.17
CA GLN A 287 -70.91 -34.91 -8.85
C GLN A 287 -70.41 -35.63 -7.58
N GLY A 288 -71.26 -35.66 -6.55
CA GLY A 288 -71.26 -36.68 -5.49
C GLY A 288 -70.69 -36.28 -4.12
N TYR A 289 -71.54 -35.77 -3.24
CA TYR A 289 -71.34 -35.85 -1.78
C TYR A 289 -71.71 -37.25 -1.28
N GLN A 290 -70.89 -37.89 -0.45
CA GLN A 290 -71.32 -38.90 0.50
C GLN A 290 -70.70 -38.62 1.87
N HIS A 291 -71.56 -38.16 2.80
CA HIS A 291 -71.29 -38.17 4.23
C HIS A 291 -71.58 -39.58 4.77
N VAL A 292 -70.64 -40.17 5.51
CA VAL A 292 -70.93 -41.21 6.50
C VAL A 292 -70.30 -40.77 7.81
N VAL A 293 -71.17 -40.51 8.78
CA VAL A 293 -70.86 -40.20 10.18
C VAL A 293 -70.46 -41.50 10.87
N SER A 294 -69.32 -41.50 11.57
CA SER A 294 -68.94 -42.58 12.49
C SER A 294 -69.30 -42.14 13.90
N GLN A 295 -70.07 -42.99 14.61
CA GLN A 295 -70.38 -42.82 16.01
C GLN A 295 -70.11 -44.13 16.75
N ASP A 296 -69.24 -44.00 17.75
CA ASP A 296 -69.08 -44.75 19.00
C ASP A 296 -68.70 -46.25 19.00
N VAL A 297 -67.41 -46.45 19.31
CA VAL A 297 -66.84 -47.21 20.44
C VAL A 297 -67.72 -48.24 21.16
N LEU A 298 -67.26 -49.50 21.18
CA LEU A 298 -67.26 -50.54 22.25
C LEU A 298 -67.11 -51.90 21.53
N ASP A 299 -66.41 -52.93 21.96
CA ASP A 299 -65.48 -53.26 23.04
C ASP A 299 -65.08 -54.74 22.77
N LYS A 300 -63.97 -55.18 23.37
CA LYS A 300 -63.53 -56.58 23.59
C LYS A 300 -62.85 -57.40 22.47
N SER A 301 -61.59 -57.71 22.82
CA SER A 301 -60.84 -58.98 22.70
C SER A 301 -60.34 -59.40 21.32
#